data_AF-A0A382TY69-F1
#
_entry.id   AF-A0A382TY69-F1
#
_cell.length_a   1.000
_cell.length_b   1.000
_cell.length_c   1.000
_cell.angle_alpha   90.00
_cell.angle_beta   90.00
_cell.angle_gamma   90.00
#
_symmetry.space_group_name_H-M   'P 1'
#
loop_
_entity.id
_entity.type
_entity.pdbx_description
1 polymer ?
#
loop_
_entity_poly.entity_id
_entity_poly.type
_entity_poly.pdbx_seq_one_letter_code
_entity_poly.pdbx_strand_id
1 'polypeptide(L)'
;GPGCIFIVWTENGLVYAHRLKEDGTLGMPDTFISGDINMDGNIDILDVIMLVNHIINENTSLLDGADINDDGNINVIDVVALVIIILSS
;
A
#
# COMPACT_ATOMS: atom_id res chain seq x y z
N GLY A 1 -4.94 -10.03 14.06
CA GLY A 1 -5.72 -11.27 14.23
C GLY A 1 -4.98 -12.23 15.16
N PRO A 2 -5.59 -13.37 15.55
CA PRO A 2 -4.91 -14.38 16.35
C PRO A 2 -3.62 -14.85 15.66
N GLY A 3 -2.51 -14.93 16.41
CA GLY A 3 -1.22 -15.42 15.91
C GLY A 3 -0.23 -14.37 15.37
N CYS A 4 -0.57 -13.07 15.37
CA CYS A 4 0.38 -12.03 14.97
C CYS A 4 1.12 -11.46 16.19
N ILE A 5 2.45 -11.62 16.23
CA ILE A 5 3.33 -10.94 17.18
C ILE A 5 3.85 -9.66 16.53
N PHE A 6 3.79 -8.54 17.24
CA PHE A 6 4.36 -7.27 16.79
C PHE A 6 5.49 -6.86 17.74
N ILE A 7 6.57 -6.35 17.18
CA ILE A 7 7.64 -5.69 17.93
C ILE A 7 7.43 -4.19 17.79
N VAL A 8 7.38 -3.50 18.93
CA VAL A 8 7.21 -2.04 18.98
C VAL A 8 8.40 -1.45 19.74
N TRP A 9 9.01 -0.40 19.20
CA TRP A 9 10.06 0.34 19.89
C TRP A 9 9.97 1.83 19.59
N THR A 10 10.74 2.60 20.37
CA THR A 10 10.84 4.05 20.22
C THR A 10 12.28 4.45 19.96
N GLU A 11 12.50 5.32 18.98
CA GLU A 11 13.81 5.86 18.65
C GLU A 11 13.65 7.29 18.11
N ASN A 12 14.47 8.24 18.59
CA ASN A 12 14.43 9.65 18.17
C ASN A 12 13.05 10.33 18.27
N GLY A 13 12.20 9.90 19.20
CA GLY A 13 10.84 10.44 19.38
C GLY A 13 9.79 9.87 18.42
N LEU A 14 10.15 8.88 17.60
CA LEU A 14 9.24 8.15 16.71
C LEU A 14 8.89 6.79 17.31
N VAL A 15 7.69 6.30 16.98
CA VAL A 15 7.21 4.95 17.33
C VAL A 15 7.28 4.09 16.07
N TYR A 16 7.95 2.94 16.18
CA TYR A 16 8.05 1.95 15.11
C TYR A 16 7.29 0.70 15.52
N ALA A 17 6.53 0.12 14.60
CA ALA A 17 5.79 -1.12 14.81
C ALA A 17 6.06 -2.06 13.65
N HIS A 18 6.34 -3.33 13.98
CA HIS A 18 6.77 -4.30 13.00
C HIS A 18 6.16 -5.67 13.25
N ARG A 19 5.69 -6.36 12.21
CA ARG A 19 5.18 -7.72 12.33
C ARG A 19 6.32 -8.74 12.39
N LEU A 20 6.37 -9.53 13.46
CA LEU A 20 7.27 -10.69 13.56
C LEU A 20 6.66 -11.88 12.81
N LYS A 21 7.41 -12.41 11.83
CA LYS A 21 7.05 -13.62 11.08
C LYS A 21 7.36 -14.88 11.89
N GLU A 22 6.75 -16.01 11.52
CA GLU A 22 6.98 -17.30 12.17
C GLU A 22 8.43 -17.81 12.03
N ASP A 23 9.16 -17.35 11.00
CA ASP A 23 10.57 -17.64 10.78
C ASP A 23 11.54 -16.80 11.64
N GLY A 24 11.01 -15.94 12.52
CA GLY A 24 11.79 -15.06 13.39
C GLY A 24 12.32 -13.80 12.71
N THR A 25 12.03 -13.60 11.42
CA THR A 25 12.35 -12.35 10.74
C THR A 25 11.29 -11.29 11.03
N LEU A 26 11.74 -10.04 11.05
CA LEU A 26 10.85 -8.91 10.92
C LEU A 26 10.30 -8.95 9.47
N GLY A 27 8.98 -8.78 9.28
CA GLY A 27 8.38 -8.50 7.97
C GLY A 27 9.03 -7.32 7.23
N MET A 28 8.51 -6.87 6.10
CA MET A 28 8.82 -5.49 5.70
C MET A 28 8.14 -4.57 6.74
N PRO A 29 8.70 -3.40 7.10
CA PRO A 29 7.90 -2.45 7.86
C PRO A 29 6.61 -2.25 7.05
N ASP A 30 5.46 -2.13 7.70
CA ASP A 30 4.25 -1.68 7.01
C ASP A 30 4.47 -0.20 6.66
N THR A 31 5.41 0.07 5.74
CA THR A 31 5.58 1.34 5.07
C THR A 31 4.45 1.37 4.08
N PHE A 32 3.38 2.04 4.47
CA PHE A 32 2.37 2.47 3.53
C PHE A 32 3.06 3.31 2.45
N ILE A 33 3.20 2.73 1.25
CA ILE A 33 3.69 3.42 0.06
C ILE A 33 2.45 3.76 -0.76
N SER A 34 2.10 5.05 -0.84
CA SER A 34 1.02 5.49 -1.71
C SER A 34 1.34 5.09 -3.15
N GLY A 35 0.41 4.39 -3.81
CA GLY A 35 0.60 3.80 -5.14
C GLY A 35 1.09 2.36 -5.20
N ASP A 36 1.58 1.76 -4.10
CA ASP A 36 1.89 0.31 -4.01
C ASP A 36 0.62 -0.44 -3.58
N ILE A 37 -0.24 -0.73 -4.55
CA ILE A 37 -1.58 -1.28 -4.34
C ILE A 37 -1.51 -2.80 -4.12
N ASN A 38 -0.51 -3.47 -4.67
CA ASN A 38 -0.32 -4.90 -4.50
C ASN A 38 0.51 -5.27 -3.25
N MET A 39 1.08 -4.28 -2.56
CA MET A 39 1.91 -4.39 -1.35
C MET A 39 3.19 -5.21 -1.56
N ASP A 40 3.78 -5.15 -2.76
CA ASP A 40 5.03 -5.85 -3.09
C ASP A 40 6.29 -5.00 -2.85
N GLY A 41 6.11 -3.73 -2.48
CA GLY A 41 7.17 -2.78 -2.19
C GLY A 41 7.67 -1.99 -3.39
N ASN A 42 7.09 -2.19 -4.59
CA ASN A 42 7.37 -1.42 -5.79
C ASN A 42 6.12 -0.66 -6.23
N ILE A 43 6.33 0.43 -6.97
CA ILE A 43 5.24 1.16 -7.66
C ILE A 43 5.43 0.92 -9.15
N ASP A 44 4.63 0.03 -9.74
CA ASP A 44 4.75 -0.33 -11.16
C ASP A 44 3.39 -0.64 -11.84
N ILE A 45 3.47 -1.25 -13.04
CA ILE A 45 2.29 -1.54 -13.85
C ILE A 45 1.33 -2.55 -13.20
N LEU A 46 1.80 -3.40 -12.27
CA LEU A 46 0.97 -4.34 -11.54
C LEU A 46 -0.01 -3.62 -10.60
N ASP A 47 0.40 -2.50 -10.00
CA ASP A 47 -0.47 -1.66 -9.17
C ASP A 47 -1.59 -1.03 -9.99
N VAL A 48 -1.24 -0.53 -11.20
CA VAL A 48 -2.22 0.01 -12.15
C VAL A 48 -3.25 -1.06 -12.53
N ILE A 49 -2.81 -2.29 -12.80
CA ILE A 49 -3.72 -3.39 -13.13
C ILE A 49 -4.66 -3.70 -11.96
N MET A 50 -4.16 -3.71 -10.72
CA MET A 50 -4.99 -3.91 -9.54
C MET A 50 -6.02 -2.79 -9.36
N LEU A 51 -5.62 -1.53 -9.54
CA LEU A 51 -6.51 -0.38 -9.44
C LEU A 51 -7.62 -0.41 -10.49
N VAL A 52 -7.27 -0.68 -11.75
CA VAL A 52 -8.25 -0.77 -12.84
C VAL A 52 -9.23 -1.93 -12.60
N ASN A 53 -8.75 -3.08 -12.13
CA ASN A 53 -9.61 -4.20 -11.78
C ASN A 53 -10.57 -3.85 -10.63
N HIS A 54 -10.13 -3.07 -9.66
CA HIS A 54 -10.98 -2.61 -8.57
C HIS A 54 -12.10 -1.68 -9.08
N ILE A 55 -11.75 -0.72 -9.93
CA ILE A 55 -12.70 0.24 -10.53
C ILE A 55 -13.73 -0.48 -11.41
N ILE A 56 -13.30 -1.43 -12.25
CA ILE A 56 -14.21 -2.13 -13.20
C ILE A 56 -15.13 -3.11 -12.49
N ASN A 57 -14.64 -3.82 -11.46
CA ASN A 57 -15.44 -4.84 -10.77
C ASN A 57 -16.29 -4.27 -9.63
N GLU A 58 -16.28 -2.95 -9.41
CA GLU A 58 -16.97 -2.27 -8.30
C GLU A 58 -16.70 -2.94 -6.95
N ASN A 59 -15.46 -3.41 -6.75
CA ASN A 59 -15.10 -4.09 -5.51
C ASN A 59 -15.21 -3.09 -4.36
N THR A 60 -15.97 -3.43 -3.32
CA THR A 60 -16.13 -2.58 -2.13
C THR A 60 -14.95 -2.70 -1.16
N SER A 61 -13.97 -3.55 -1.47
CA SER A 61 -12.75 -3.71 -0.70
C SER A 61 -11.95 -2.41 -0.75
N LEU A 62 -11.73 -1.79 0.41
CA LEU A 62 -10.82 -0.66 0.53
C LEU A 62 -9.43 -1.09 0.03
N LEU A 63 -8.89 -0.33 -0.92
CA LEU A 63 -7.50 -0.44 -1.34
C LEU A 63 -6.74 0.70 -0.66
N ASP A 64 -5.98 0.34 0.36
CA ASP A 64 -5.06 1.26 1.01
C ASP A 64 -4.09 1.83 -0.04
N GLY A 65 -3.98 3.16 -0.12
CA GLY A 65 -3.08 3.83 -1.06
C GLY A 65 -3.58 3.94 -2.50
N ALA A 66 -4.86 3.65 -2.78
CA ALA A 66 -5.46 3.75 -4.11
C ALA A 66 -6.08 5.12 -4.46
N ASP A 67 -6.32 5.98 -3.47
CA ASP A 67 -6.69 7.39 -3.67
C ASP A 67 -5.39 8.18 -3.85
N ILE A 68 -4.94 8.31 -5.11
CA ILE A 68 -3.62 8.83 -5.47
C ILE A 68 -3.65 10.36 -5.56
N ASN A 69 -4.82 10.93 -5.84
CA ASN A 69 -5.00 12.38 -5.93
C ASN A 69 -5.59 13.01 -4.65
N ASP A 70 -5.84 12.20 -3.61
CA ASP A 70 -6.42 12.60 -2.32
C ASP A 70 -7.78 13.32 -2.46
N ASP A 71 -8.60 12.95 -3.45
CA ASP A 71 -9.93 13.57 -3.67
C ASP A 71 -11.08 12.84 -2.93
N GLY A 72 -10.77 11.72 -2.30
CA GLY A 72 -11.72 10.89 -1.56
C GLY A 72 -12.49 9.88 -2.41
N ASN A 73 -12.26 9.81 -3.73
CA ASN A 73 -12.93 8.88 -4.64
C ASN A 73 -11.91 8.06 -5.43
N ILE A 74 -11.90 6.74 -5.25
CA ILE A 74 -11.08 5.83 -6.05
C ILE A 74 -11.71 5.68 -7.45
N ASN A 75 -11.12 6.31 -8.47
CA ASN A 75 -11.62 6.34 -9.83
C ASN A 75 -10.50 6.41 -10.89
N VAL A 76 -10.87 6.63 -12.16
CA VAL A 76 -9.91 6.66 -13.28
C VAL A 76 -8.88 7.78 -13.18
N ILE A 77 -9.15 8.85 -12.41
CA ILE A 77 -8.21 9.93 -12.18
C ILE A 77 -7.01 9.42 -11.36
N ASP A 78 -7.23 8.52 -10.40
CA ASP A 78 -6.15 7.88 -9.62
C ASP A 78 -5.25 7.03 -10.50
N VAL A 79 -5.82 6.33 -11.48
CA VAL A 79 -5.06 5.55 -12.47
C VAL A 79 -4.12 6.47 -13.25
N VAL A 80 -4.61 7.63 -13.70
CA VAL A 80 -3.79 8.60 -14.43
C VAL A 80 -2.68 9.15 -13.52
N ALA A 81 -3.00 9.49 -12.28
CA ALA A 81 -2.02 9.97 -11.31
C ALA A 81 -0.93 8.93 -11.00
N LEU A 82 -1.30 7.66 -10.83
CA LEU A 82 -0.38 6.55 -10.61
C LEU A 82 0.57 6.36 -11.81
N VAL A 83 0.04 6.41 -13.04
CA VAL A 83 0.87 6.34 -14.25
C VAL A 83 1.87 7.52 -14.32
N ILE A 84 1.46 8.72 -13.90
CA ILE A 84 2.38 9.88 -13.84
C ILE A 84 3.51 9.62 -12.84
N ILE A 85 3.23 9.01 -11.68
CA ILE A 85 4.25 8.63 -10.69
C ILE A 85 5.26 7.66 -11.33
N ILE A 86 4.78 6.58 -11.95
CA ILE A 86 5.62 5.55 -12.59
C ILE A 86 6.49 6.13 -13.72
N LEU A 87 5.97 7.11 -14.48
CA LEU A 87 6.73 7.76 -15.56
C LEU A 87 7.71 8.83 -15.06
N SER A 88 7.59 9.26 -13.81
CA SER A 88 8.46 10.27 -13.19
C SER A 88 9.62 9.68 -12.39
N SER A 89 9.63 8.36 -12.20
CA SER A 89 10.69 7.59 -11.54
C SER A 89 11.87 7.22 -12.43
#